data_AF-A0A818NAV6-F1
#
_entry.id   AF-A0A818NAV6-F1
#
_cell.length_a   1.000
_cell.length_b   1.000
_cell.length_c   1.000
_cell.angle_alpha   90.00
_cell.angle_beta   90.00
_cell.angle_gamma   90.00
#
_symmetry.space_group_name_H-M   'P 1'
#
loop_
_entity.id
_entity.type
_entity.pdbx_description
1 polymer ?
#
loop_
_entity_poly.entity_id
_entity_poly.type
_entity_poly.pdbx_seq_one_letter_code
_entity_poly.pdbx_strand_id
1 'polypeptide(L)'
;MDVLFYFQGLHDVIDITTNKYSPGAVADHLTSYSGMLTDSSQMSAIEFIAGGATGTFDTVNEPYAWIQKFSFPNYVISHYIKGEILSESYLRSVRQVFQDLFVGESLVNLWRRHLS
;
A
#
# COMPACT_ATOMS: atom_id res chain seq x y z
N MET A 1 18.19 8.20 -2.08
CA MET A 1 17.90 7.55 -0.78
C MET A 1 16.85 6.50 -1.04
N ASP A 2 16.91 5.35 -0.36
CA ASP A 2 15.97 4.27 -0.63
C ASP A 2 14.67 4.48 0.18
N VAL A 3 13.52 4.24 -0.43
CA VAL A 3 12.18 4.51 0.10
C VAL A 3 11.63 3.24 0.75
N LEU A 4 11.09 3.36 1.97
CA LEU A 4 10.43 2.25 2.68
C LEU A 4 8.91 2.43 2.81
N PHE A 5 8.44 3.67 2.87
CA PHE A 5 7.03 4.02 3.00
C PHE A 5 6.69 5.16 2.04
N TYR A 6 5.68 4.97 1.20
CA TYR A 6 5.29 5.96 0.20
C TYR A 6 3.77 6.06 0.04
N PHE A 7 3.15 6.87 0.90
CA PHE A 7 1.71 7.12 0.88
C PHE A 7 1.44 8.47 0.22
N GLN A 8 0.62 8.50 -0.83
CA GLN A 8 0.37 9.71 -1.63
C GLN A 8 -1.12 9.86 -1.87
N GLY A 9 -1.78 10.89 -1.34
CA GLY A 9 -3.21 11.15 -1.61
C GLY A 9 -3.50 11.68 -3.02
N LEU A 10 -2.82 11.15 -4.04
CA LEU A 10 -2.86 11.59 -5.44
C LEU A 10 -3.50 10.51 -6.31
N HIS A 11 -4.30 10.95 -7.29
CA HIS A 11 -4.93 10.04 -8.25
C HIS A 11 -3.92 9.39 -9.21
N ASP A 12 -2.84 10.10 -9.53
CA ASP A 12 -1.74 9.66 -10.40
C ASP A 12 -0.41 10.11 -9.82
N VAL A 13 0.60 9.23 -9.82
CA VAL A 13 1.97 9.56 -9.39
C VAL A 13 2.91 9.42 -10.60
N ILE A 14 3.19 10.55 -11.24
CA ILE A 14 3.91 10.62 -12.52
C ILE A 14 5.32 10.02 -12.45
N ASP A 15 6.04 10.22 -11.35
CA ASP A 15 7.46 9.86 -11.21
C ASP A 15 7.68 8.63 -10.33
N ILE A 16 6.71 7.73 -10.25
CA ILE A 16 6.73 6.52 -9.42
C ILE A 16 7.98 5.65 -9.63
N THR A 17 8.43 5.52 -10.88
CA THR A 17 9.60 4.71 -11.28
C THR A 17 10.94 5.39 -10.97
N THR A 18 10.94 6.66 -10.58
CA THR A 18 12.16 7.36 -10.16
C THR A 18 12.54 7.05 -8.71
N ASN A 19 11.59 6.53 -7.92
CA ASN A 19 11.86 6.07 -6.57
C ASN A 19 12.68 4.78 -6.58
N LYS A 20 13.60 4.66 -5.63
CA LYS A 20 14.30 3.40 -5.36
C LYS A 20 13.73 2.78 -4.09
N TYR A 21 12.92 1.73 -4.24
CA TYR A 21 12.26 1.05 -3.12
C TYR A 21 13.20 0.04 -2.43
N SER A 22 13.20 0.06 -1.10
CA SER A 22 13.89 -0.95 -0.28
C SER A 22 13.12 -2.28 -0.27
N PRO A 23 13.76 -3.43 -0.02
CA PRO A 23 13.04 -4.67 0.28
C PRO A 23 12.07 -4.48 1.45
N GLY A 24 10.82 -4.91 1.26
CA GLY A 24 9.74 -4.70 2.22
C GLY A 24 9.06 -3.33 2.14
N ALA A 25 9.41 -2.47 1.17
CA ALA A 25 8.80 -1.16 1.01
C ALA A 25 7.33 -1.23 0.61
N VAL A 26 6.56 -0.24 1.05
CA VAL A 26 5.12 -0.16 0.79
C VAL A 26 4.78 1.17 0.13
N ALA A 27 3.81 1.14 -0.76
CA ALA A 27 3.31 2.34 -1.42
C ALA A 27 1.80 2.25 -1.66
N ASP A 28 1.10 3.38 -1.60
CA ASP A 28 -0.38 3.42 -1.58
C ASP A 28 -0.86 4.82 -2.01
N HIS A 29 -1.94 4.87 -2.80
CA HIS A 29 -2.54 6.12 -3.27
C HIS A 29 -3.53 6.73 -2.26
N LEU A 30 -4.03 5.96 -1.31
CA LEU A 30 -5.09 6.41 -0.38
C LEU A 30 -6.28 7.08 -1.11
N THR A 31 -6.54 6.66 -2.35
CA THR A 31 -7.64 7.15 -3.18
C THR A 31 -8.65 6.05 -3.44
N SER A 32 -9.85 6.46 -3.85
CA SER A 32 -11.05 5.62 -3.89
C SER A 32 -11.08 4.49 -4.93
N TYR A 33 -10.20 4.52 -5.93
CA TYR A 33 -10.23 3.61 -7.08
C TYR A 33 -8.84 3.07 -7.46
N SER A 34 -7.79 3.33 -6.71
CA SER A 34 -6.43 2.87 -7.06
C SER A 34 -6.29 1.34 -6.97
N GLY A 35 -7.16 0.68 -6.20
CA GLY A 35 -7.26 -0.79 -6.14
C GLY A 35 -8.02 -1.39 -7.33
N MET A 36 -8.63 -0.56 -8.20
CA MET A 36 -9.15 -1.04 -9.47
C MET A 36 -7.99 -1.32 -10.42
N LEU A 37 -7.70 -2.61 -10.59
CA LEU A 37 -6.52 -3.05 -11.34
C LEU A 37 -6.60 -2.73 -12.84
N THR A 38 -7.82 -2.61 -13.38
CA THR A 38 -8.12 -2.24 -14.77
C THR A 38 -9.26 -1.25 -14.82
N ASP A 39 -9.40 -0.56 -15.96
CA ASP A 39 -10.59 0.23 -16.31
C ASP A 39 -10.96 1.33 -15.30
N SER A 40 -9.94 1.98 -14.72
CA SER A 40 -10.07 3.13 -13.82
C SER A 40 -9.49 4.40 -14.46
N SER A 41 -9.93 5.56 -13.96
CA SER A 41 -9.33 6.86 -14.29
C SER A 41 -8.18 7.23 -13.34
N GLN A 42 -7.99 6.47 -12.26
CA GLN A 42 -6.85 6.59 -11.37
C GLN A 42 -5.76 5.61 -11.78
N MET A 43 -4.51 5.96 -11.49
CA MET A 43 -3.39 5.05 -11.62
C MET A 43 -3.63 3.76 -10.82
N SER A 44 -3.30 2.63 -11.44
CA SER A 44 -3.45 1.31 -10.81
C SER A 44 -2.38 1.09 -9.75
N ALA A 45 -2.76 0.48 -8.63
CA ALA A 45 -1.84 0.02 -7.59
C ALA A 45 -0.73 -0.92 -8.12
N ILE A 46 -0.96 -1.59 -9.26
CA ILE A 46 0.06 -2.44 -9.92
C ILE A 46 1.28 -1.63 -10.33
N GLU A 47 1.14 -0.34 -10.64
CA GLU A 47 2.27 0.52 -11.03
C GLU A 47 3.28 0.66 -9.89
N PHE A 48 2.85 0.63 -8.62
CA PHE A 48 3.77 0.61 -7.47
C PHE A 48 4.55 -0.68 -7.38
N ILE A 49 3.91 -1.82 -7.63
CA ILE A 49 4.58 -3.12 -7.65
C ILE A 49 5.56 -3.20 -8.81
N ALA A 50 5.16 -2.74 -10.01
CA ALA A 50 6.02 -2.67 -11.18
C ALA A 50 7.23 -1.72 -10.96
N GLY A 51 7.04 -0.65 -10.20
CA GLY A 51 8.09 0.26 -9.76
C GLY A 51 9.03 -0.30 -8.69
N GLY A 52 8.71 -1.46 -8.09
CA GLY A 52 9.54 -2.15 -7.10
C GLY A 52 9.08 -2.06 -5.65
N ALA A 53 7.89 -1.52 -5.38
CA ALA A 53 7.29 -1.65 -4.05
C ALA A 53 6.95 -3.12 -3.76
N THR A 54 7.09 -3.54 -2.50
CA THR A 54 6.82 -4.91 -2.05
C THR A 54 5.33 -5.18 -1.88
N GLY A 55 4.54 -4.17 -1.50
CA GLY A 55 3.10 -4.30 -1.40
C GLY A 55 2.35 -2.97 -1.34
N THR A 56 1.05 -3.05 -1.62
CA THR A 56 0.10 -1.94 -1.56
C THR A 56 -1.22 -2.39 -0.93
N PHE A 57 -2.05 -1.45 -0.48
CA PHE A 57 -3.38 -1.72 0.07
C PHE A 57 -4.33 -0.58 -0.30
N ASP A 58 -4.99 -0.74 -1.44
CA ASP A 58 -5.69 0.35 -2.11
C ASP A 58 -7.19 0.04 -2.22
N THR A 59 -8.04 1.07 -2.35
CA THR A 59 -9.49 0.87 -2.39
C THR A 59 -10.00 0.67 -3.83
N VAL A 60 -10.96 -0.23 -4.02
CA VAL A 60 -11.43 -0.70 -5.34
C VAL A 60 -12.74 -0.10 -5.80
N ASN A 61 -13.46 0.61 -4.93
CA ASN A 61 -14.79 1.12 -5.27
C ASN A 61 -15.20 2.30 -4.38
N GLU A 62 -16.09 3.12 -4.93
CA GLU A 62 -16.66 4.26 -4.24
C GLU A 62 -18.06 4.57 -4.76
N PRO A 63 -19.03 4.67 -3.83
CA PRO A 63 -20.04 5.72 -3.91
C PRO A 63 -19.70 6.92 -3.01
N TYR A 64 -18.80 6.79 -2.02
CA TYR A 64 -18.29 7.91 -1.21
C TYR A 64 -16.89 7.69 -0.56
N ALA A 65 -16.17 8.79 -0.27
CA ALA A 65 -14.82 8.82 0.28
C ALA A 65 -14.83 8.81 1.82
N TRP A 66 -15.39 7.77 2.42
CA TRP A 66 -15.40 7.64 3.88
C TRP A 66 -13.98 7.43 4.40
N ILE A 67 -13.45 8.35 5.21
CA ILE A 67 -12.09 8.28 5.77
C ILE A 67 -11.80 6.92 6.46
N GLN A 68 -12.83 6.25 6.97
CA GLN A 68 -12.74 4.99 7.71
C GLN A 68 -12.36 3.78 6.83
N LYS A 69 -12.50 3.89 5.51
CA LYS A 69 -12.13 2.82 4.56
C LYS A 69 -10.66 2.88 4.14
N PHE A 70 -9.97 3.99 4.39
CA PHE A 70 -8.56 4.11 4.03
C PHE A 70 -7.65 3.63 5.17
N SER A 71 -6.50 3.09 4.81
CA SER A 71 -5.45 2.79 5.77
C SER A 71 -4.97 4.11 6.42
N PHE A 72 -4.75 4.09 7.73
CA PHE A 72 -4.09 5.21 8.42
C PHE A 72 -2.57 4.96 8.40
N PRO A 73 -1.76 5.72 7.62
CA PRO A 73 -0.36 5.38 7.38
C PRO A 73 0.48 5.26 8.65
N ASN A 74 0.21 6.12 9.65
CA ASN A 74 0.89 6.09 10.93
C ASN A 74 0.68 4.76 11.69
N TYR A 75 -0.48 4.11 11.54
CA TYR A 75 -0.75 2.81 12.13
C TYR A 75 -0.09 1.69 11.34
N VAL A 76 -0.14 1.72 9.99
CA VAL A 76 0.59 0.76 9.14
C VAL A 76 2.07 0.75 9.53
N ILE A 77 2.69 1.94 9.53
CA ILE A 77 4.11 2.12 9.87
C ILE A 77 4.38 1.59 11.28
N SER A 78 3.57 1.97 12.28
CA SER A 78 3.75 1.57 13.67
C SER A 78 3.72 0.06 13.89
N HIS A 79 2.79 -0.66 13.25
CA HIS A 79 2.69 -2.12 13.35
C HIS A 79 3.81 -2.82 12.58
N TYR A 80 4.11 -2.34 11.37
CA TYR A 80 5.09 -2.98 10.51
C TYR A 80 6.52 -2.84 11.04
N ILE A 81 6.91 -1.67 11.56
CA ILE A 81 8.22 -1.48 12.22
C ILE A 81 8.33 -2.25 13.54
N LYS A 82 7.23 -2.68 14.16
CA LYS A 82 7.26 -3.57 15.33
C LYS A 82 7.48 -5.03 14.95
N GLY A 83 7.56 -5.34 13.66
CA GLY A 83 7.75 -6.69 13.17
C GLY A 83 6.45 -7.49 13.09
N GLU A 84 5.32 -6.84 12.82
CA GLU A 84 4.16 -7.54 12.28
C GLU A 84 4.36 -7.81 10.78
N ILE A 85 3.60 -8.75 10.22
CA ILE A 85 3.60 -8.94 8.77
C ILE A 85 2.86 -7.80 8.07
N LEU A 86 3.18 -7.57 6.80
CA LEU A 86 2.69 -6.44 6.04
C LEU A 86 1.16 -6.40 5.97
N SER A 87 0.51 -7.52 5.61
CA SER A 87 -0.95 -7.58 5.52
C SER A 87 -1.65 -7.33 6.85
N GLU A 88 -1.08 -7.83 7.96
CA GLU A 88 -1.65 -7.60 9.30
C GLU A 88 -1.54 -6.13 9.71
N SER A 89 -0.41 -5.51 9.40
CA SER A 89 -0.18 -4.08 9.66
C SER A 89 -1.22 -3.21 8.95
N TYR A 90 -1.60 -3.55 7.71
CA TYR A 90 -2.67 -2.88 6.98
C TYR A 90 -4.04 -3.13 7.60
N LEU A 91 -4.40 -4.38 7.89
CA LEU A 91 -5.71 -4.72 8.47
C LEU A 91 -5.94 -4.08 9.83
N ARG A 92 -4.88 -3.85 10.63
CA ARG A 92 -4.96 -3.11 11.90
C ARG A 92 -5.06 -1.60 11.73
N SER A 93 -4.69 -1.09 10.56
CA SER A 93 -4.64 0.34 10.27
C SER A 93 -5.92 0.90 9.68
N VAL A 94 -6.89 0.05 9.32
CA VAL A 94 -8.13 0.44 8.65
C VAL A 94 -9.33 0.12 9.55
N ARG A 95 -10.32 1.01 9.57
CA ARG A 95 -11.51 0.82 10.43
C ARG A 95 -12.56 -0.05 9.77
N GLN A 96 -12.63 -0.10 8.44
CA GLN A 96 -13.60 -0.87 7.68
C GLN A 96 -12.95 -1.51 6.45
N VAL A 97 -12.78 -2.83 6.47
CA VAL A 97 -12.20 -3.62 5.36
C VAL A 97 -13.32 -4.13 4.45
N PHE A 98 -13.90 -3.28 3.62
CA PHE A 98 -15.00 -3.70 2.73
C PHE A 98 -14.67 -3.55 1.25
N GLN A 99 -13.77 -2.64 0.89
CA GLN A 99 -13.50 -2.29 -0.50
C GLN A 99 -12.00 -2.17 -0.74
N ASP A 100 -11.20 -2.89 0.02
CA ASP A 100 -9.75 -2.81 -0.04
C ASP A 100 -9.18 -4.02 -0.77
N LEU A 101 -8.12 -3.78 -1.53
CA LEU A 101 -7.35 -4.80 -2.21
C LEU A 101 -5.89 -4.70 -1.79
N PHE A 102 -5.39 -5.80 -1.22
CA PHE A 102 -3.98 -5.98 -1.00
C PHE A 102 -3.32 -6.55 -2.26
N VAL A 103 -2.20 -5.96 -2.69
CA VAL A 103 -1.37 -6.47 -3.81
C VAL A 103 0.08 -6.57 -3.36
N GLY A 104 0.77 -7.65 -3.73
CA GLY A 104 2.19 -7.87 -3.43
C GLY A 104 2.45 -8.98 -2.41
N GLU A 105 3.58 -8.90 -1.71
CA GLU A 105 4.01 -9.95 -0.78
C GLU A 105 3.41 -9.76 0.63
N SER A 106 2.33 -10.48 0.94
CA SER A 106 1.53 -10.28 2.16
C SER A 106 2.23 -10.65 3.47
N LEU A 107 3.08 -11.68 3.44
CA LEU A 107 3.73 -12.25 4.63
C LEU A 107 5.09 -11.60 4.96
N VAL A 108 5.47 -10.54 4.24
CA VAL A 108 6.74 -9.85 4.48
C VAL A 108 6.73 -9.22 5.86
N ASN A 109 7.90 -9.27 6.49
CA ASN A 109 8.18 -8.69 7.79
C ASN A 109 9.54 -8.01 7.70
N LEU A 110 9.63 -6.74 8.08
CA LEU A 110 10.84 -5.93 7.91
C LEU A 110 12.09 -6.52 8.58
N TRP A 111 11.91 -7.26 9.67
CA TRP A 111 13.02 -7.78 10.47
C TRP A 111 13.27 -9.27 10.25
N ARG A 112 12.36 -9.96 9.57
CA ARG A 112 12.48 -11.39 9.35
C ARG A 112 13.46 -11.65 8.21
N ARG A 113 14.66 -12.09 8.57
CA ARG A 113 15.58 -12.65 7.58
C ARG A 113 14.98 -13.90 6.97
N HIS A 114 15.06 -14.02 5.65
CA HIS A 114 14.94 -15.32 5.00
C HIS A 114 16.10 -16.17 5.52
N LEU A 115 15.78 -17.19 6.31
CA LEU A 115 16.74 -18.24 6.63
C LEU A 115 16.93 -19.02 5.33
N SER A 116 17.94 -18.65 4.55
CA SER A 116 18.49 -19.46 3.47
C SER A 116 19.47 -20.49 4.02
#